data_AF-A0A8H7YVX1-F1
#
_entry.id   AF-A0A8H7YVX1-F1
#
_cell.length_a   1.000
_cell.length_b   1.000
_cell.length_c   1.000
_cell.angle_alpha   90.00
_cell.angle_beta   90.00
_cell.angle_gamma   90.00
#
_symmetry.space_group_name_H-M   'P 1'
#
loop_
_entity.id
_entity.type
_entity.pdbx_description
1 polymer ?
#
loop_
_entity_poly.entity_id
_entity_poly.type
_entity_poly.pdbx_seq_one_letter_code
_entity_poly.pdbx_strand_id
1 'polypeptide(L)' 'MATSSAPLLQGEDLDPMPQAPRYLATTTLKVDGMTCGACTSAVEEAFKGVKGAGDVSVSLIMGRAV' A
#
# COMPACT_ATOMS: atom_id res chain seq x y z
N MET A 1 43.61 23.93 6.83
CA MET A 1 42.60 24.03 7.90
C MET A 1 41.27 24.36 7.22
N ALA A 2 40.66 23.44 6.45
CA ALA A 2 39.84 22.30 6.87
C ALA A 2 38.51 22.68 7.56
N THR A 3 37.57 23.21 6.79
CA THR A 3 36.11 23.11 7.03
C THR A 3 35.43 22.91 5.66
N SER A 4 35.40 21.70 5.12
CA SER A 4 34.23 20.81 5.24
C SER A 4 32.95 21.38 4.61
N SER A 5 32.98 21.73 3.32
CA SER A 5 31.76 21.85 2.49
C SER A 5 31.49 20.53 1.78
N ALA A 6 31.25 19.48 2.57
CA ALA A 6 30.65 18.27 2.06
C ALA A 6 29.19 18.58 1.73
N PRO A 7 28.71 18.36 0.50
CA PRO A 7 27.30 18.46 0.20
C PRO A 7 26.58 17.35 0.97
N LEU A 8 25.46 17.70 1.59
CA LEU A 8 24.56 16.74 2.22
C LEU A 8 24.08 15.76 1.15
N LEU A 9 24.68 14.57 1.12
CA LEU A 9 24.04 13.40 0.55
C LEU A 9 22.83 13.14 1.44
N GLN A 10 21.67 13.58 0.96
CA GLN A 10 20.37 13.17 1.49
C GLN A 10 20.32 11.64 1.36
N GLY A 11 20.68 10.95 2.45
CA GLY A 11 20.43 9.52 2.59
C GLY A 11 18.96 9.35 2.93
N GLU A 12 18.13 9.17 1.90
CA GLU A 12 16.76 8.68 2.03
C GLU A 12 16.54 7.48 1.09
N ASP A 13 17.59 6.73 0.78
CA ASP A 13 17.49 5.46 0.07
C ASP A 13 17.38 4.32 1.10
N LEU A 14 16.27 4.32 1.85
CA LEU A 14 15.81 3.12 2.54
C LEU A 14 14.87 2.35 1.61
N ASP A 15 15.39 1.92 0.47
CA ASP A 15 14.71 0.92 -0.34
C ASP A 15 14.62 -0.39 0.46
N PRO A 16 13.41 -0.86 0.81
CA PRO A 16 13.24 -2.05 1.63
C PRO A 16 13.77 -3.27 0.87
N MET A 17 14.60 -4.06 1.58
CA MET A 17 15.18 -5.32 1.13
C MET A 17 14.16 -6.17 0.33
N PRO A 18 14.57 -6.80 -0.79
CA PRO A 18 13.67 -7.58 -1.62
C PRO A 18 13.27 -8.82 -0.83
N GLN A 19 11.99 -8.89 -0.48
CA GLN A 19 11.48 -9.95 0.37
C GLN A 19 11.35 -11.23 -0.48
N ALA A 20 11.82 -12.36 0.06
CA ALA A 20 11.75 -13.72 -0.48
C ALA A 20 10.48 -13.96 -1.31
N PRO A 21 10.51 -14.77 -2.40
CA PRO A 21 9.46 -14.84 -3.41
C PRO A 21 8.09 -15.00 -2.76
N ARG A 22 7.39 -13.87 -2.59
CA ARG A 22 6.08 -13.85 -2.02
C ARG A 22 5.17 -14.28 -3.15
N TYR A 23 4.70 -15.51 -3.09
CA TYR A 23 3.72 -16.00 -4.05
C TYR A 23 2.41 -15.24 -3.79
N LEU A 24 2.28 -14.07 -4.42
CA LEU A 24 1.12 -13.21 -4.28
C LEU A 24 0.17 -13.50 -5.41
N ALA A 25 -1.10 -13.68 -5.07
CA ALA A 25 -2.18 -13.82 -6.02
C ALA A 25 -3.06 -12.57 -5.96
N THR A 26 -3.26 -11.93 -7.09
CA THR A 26 -4.26 -10.86 -7.21
C THR A 26 -5.65 -11.50 -7.12
N THR A 27 -6.43 -11.09 -6.12
CA THR A 27 -7.76 -11.64 -5.88
C THR A 27 -8.77 -10.51 -5.94
N THR A 28 -9.65 -10.54 -6.93
CA THR A 28 -10.75 -9.57 -7.01
C THR A 28 -11.92 -10.03 -6.14
N LEU A 29 -12.29 -9.20 -5.18
CA LEU A 29 -13.43 -9.39 -4.30
C LEU A 29 -14.57 -8.47 -4.73
N LYS A 30 -15.79 -9.01 -4.80
CA LYS A 30 -17.00 -8.20 -4.93
C LYS A 30 -17.41 -7.74 -3.52
N VAL A 31 -17.66 -6.45 -3.36
CA VAL A 31 -18.05 -5.87 -2.07
C VAL A 31 -19.42 -5.22 -2.23
N ASP A 32 -20.42 -5.84 -1.62
CA ASP A 32 -21.78 -5.31 -1.61
C ASP A 32 -21.93 -4.20 -0.55
N GLY A 33 -22.82 -3.24 -0.78
CA GLY A 33 -23.15 -2.18 0.19
C GLY A 33 -22.20 -0.97 0.22
N MET A 34 -21.11 -0.97 -0.57
CA MET A 34 -20.33 0.25 -0.80
C MET A 34 -21.13 1.22 -1.66
N THR A 35 -21.79 2.18 -1.01
CA THR A 35 -22.67 3.17 -1.69
C THR A 35 -22.17 4.60 -1.59
N CYS A 36 -21.16 4.85 -0.75
CA CYS A 36 -20.54 6.18 -0.59
C CYS A 36 -19.04 6.06 -0.36
N GLY A 37 -18.33 7.19 -0.50
CA GLY A 37 -16.88 7.25 -0.29
C GLY A 37 -16.44 6.82 1.12
N ALA A 38 -17.26 7.06 2.14
CA ALA A 38 -16.96 6.61 3.50
C ALA A 38 -16.93 5.09 3.64
N CYS A 39 -17.81 4.37 2.91
CA CYS A 39 -17.76 2.91 2.86
C CYS A 39 -16.46 2.41 2.21
N THR A 40 -16.02 3.07 1.13
CA THR A 40 -14.74 2.74 0.47
C THR A 40 -13.57 2.88 1.43
N SER A 41 -13.47 4.00 2.15
CA SER A 41 -12.40 4.24 3.12
C SER A 41 -12.42 3.22 4.26
N ALA A 42 -13.61 2.89 4.78
CA ALA A 42 -13.74 1.87 5.82
C ALA A 42 -13.27 0.48 5.35
N VAL A 43 -13.52 0.12 4.09
CA VAL A 43 -13.05 -1.15 3.51
C VAL A 43 -11.53 -1.14 3.34
N GLU A 44 -10.95 -0.06 2.81
CA GLU A 44 -9.49 0.08 2.69
C GLU A 44 -8.80 -0.03 4.05
N GLU A 45 -9.34 0.63 5.07
CA GLU A 45 -8.83 0.55 6.43
C GLU A 45 -8.95 -0.85 7.03
N ALA A 46 -10.03 -1.58 6.74
CA ALA A 46 -10.19 -2.96 7.20
C ALA A 46 -9.10 -3.90 6.66
N PHE A 47 -8.55 -3.61 5.48
CA PHE A 47 -7.42 -4.35 4.92
C PHE A 47 -6.05 -3.94 5.49
N LYS A 48 -5.93 -2.73 6.07
CA LYS A 48 -4.70 -2.27 6.74
C LYS A 48 -4.49 -3.09 8.01
N GLY A 49 -3.53 -4.03 7.94
CA GLY A 49 -3.17 -4.91 9.06
C GLY A 49 -3.62 -6.36 8.89
N VAL A 50 -4.25 -6.71 7.77
CA VAL A 50 -4.53 -8.12 7.43
C VAL A 50 -3.22 -8.80 7.06
N LYS A 51 -2.82 -9.80 7.86
CA LYS A 51 -1.61 -10.60 7.60
C LYS A 51 -1.76 -11.33 6.26
N GLY A 52 -0.89 -11.00 5.31
CA GLY A 52 -0.89 -11.59 3.97
C GLY A 52 -1.63 -10.77 2.91
N ALA A 53 -2.34 -9.71 3.30
CA ALA A 53 -2.77 -8.69 2.36
C ALA A 53 -1.55 -7.83 1.99
N GLY A 54 -1.31 -7.68 0.69
CA GLY A 54 -0.28 -6.81 0.15
C GLY A 54 -0.85 -5.42 -0.13
N ASP A 55 -0.69 -4.99 -1.37
CA ASP A 55 -1.38 -3.81 -1.87
C ASP A 55 -2.87 -4.11 -2.04
N VAL A 56 -3.73 -3.20 -1.59
CA VAL A 56 -5.19 -3.33 -1.72
C VAL A 56 -5.74 -2.05 -2.32
N SER A 57 -6.51 -2.19 -3.39
CA SER A 57 -7.17 -1.08 -4.07
C SER A 57 -8.68 -1.31 -4.12
N VAL A 58 -9.46 -0.33 -3.66
CA VAL A 58 -10.93 -0.42 -3.65
C VAL A 58 -11.52 0.57 -4.66
N SER A 59 -12.50 0.13 -5.43
CA SER A 59 -13.16 0.94 -6.45
C SER A 59 -14.67 0.96 -6.25
N LEU A 60 -15.21 2.12 -5.83
CA LEU A 60 -16.66 2.32 -5.70
C LEU A 60 -17.38 2.19 -7.05
N ILE A 61 -16.83 2.79 -8.10
CA ILE A 61 -17.41 2.76 -9.47
C ILE A 61 -17.56 1.33 -10.00
N MET A 62 -16.59 0.46 -9.66
CA MET A 62 -16.56 -0.92 -10.12
C MET A 62 -17.14 -1.91 -9.09
N GLY A 63 -17.50 -1.46 -7.87
CA GLY A 63 -18.03 -2.31 -6.80
C GLY A 63 -17.09 -3.46 -6.40
N ARG A 64 -15.76 -3.25 -6.47
CA ARG A 64 -14.77 -4.32 -6.24
C ARG A 64 -13.54 -3.83 -5.48
N ALA A 65 -12.89 -4.77 -4.79
CA ALA A 65 -11.57 -4.61 -4.18
C ALA A 65 -10.59 -5.61 -4.80
N VAL A 66 -9.33 -5.22 -5.01
CA VAL A 66 -8.26 -6.06 -5.60
C VAL A 66 -7.00 -6.02 -4.75
#